data_AF-A0A6D0F8N4-F1
#
_entry.id   AF-A0A6D0F8N4-F1
#
_cell.length_a   1.000
_cell.length_b   1.000
_cell.length_c   1.000
_cell.angle_alpha   90.00
_cell.angle_beta   90.00
_cell.angle_gamma   90.00
#
_symmetry.space_group_name_H-M   'P 1'
#
loop_
_entity.id
_entity.type
_entity.pdbx_description
1 polymer ?
#
loop_
_entity_poly.entity_id
_entity_poly.type
_entity_poly.pdbx_seq_one_letter_code
_entity_poly.pdbx_strand_id
1 'polypeptide(L)'
;KMISMYQLMVTLGIVLAFLSDTAFSYSGNWRAMLGVLALPAVLLIILVVFLPNSPRWLAEKGRHIEAEEVLRMLRDTSEKAREELNEIRESLKLKQGGWALFKINRNVRRAVFLGMLLQAMQQFTGMNIIMYYAPRIFKMAGFTTTEQQMIATLVVGLTFMFATFIAVFTVDKAGRKPALKIGFSVMALGTLVLGYCLMQFDNGTASSGLSWLSVGM
;
A
#
# COMPACT_ATOMS: atom_id res chain seq x y z
N LYS A 1 -1.87 -0.87 15.65
CA LYS A 1 -0.43 -0.54 15.76
C LYS A 1 0.40 -1.25 14.68
N MET A 2 0.47 -2.60 14.64
CA MET A 2 1.24 -3.34 13.62
C MET A 2 0.81 -3.05 12.16
N ILE A 3 -0.51 -2.99 11.88
CA ILE A 3 -1.03 -2.69 10.54
C ILE A 3 -0.66 -1.27 10.08
N SER A 4 -0.71 -0.29 10.99
CA SER A 4 -0.32 1.09 10.71
C SER A 4 1.19 1.21 10.44
N MET A 5 2.04 0.44 11.14
CA MET A 5 3.49 0.37 10.86
C MET A 5 3.78 -0.17 9.47
N TYR A 6 3.09 -1.23 9.05
CA TYR A 6 3.24 -1.75 7.69
C TYR A 6 2.87 -0.69 6.64
N GLN A 7 1.74 -0.01 6.81
CA GLN A 7 1.34 1.06 5.90
C GLN A 7 2.35 2.21 5.87
N LEU A 8 2.90 2.60 7.02
CA LEU A 8 3.95 3.63 7.11
C LEU A 8 5.23 3.20 6.37
N MET A 9 5.66 1.93 6.51
CA MET A 9 6.80 1.40 5.78
C MET A 9 6.58 1.41 4.27
N VAL A 10 5.37 1.04 3.82
CA VAL A 10 5.00 1.11 2.38
C VAL A 10 5.05 2.55 1.90
N THR A 11 4.44 3.49 2.63
CA THR A 11 4.47 4.91 2.25
C THR A 11 5.89 5.44 2.19
N LEU A 12 6.73 5.12 3.18
CA LEU A 12 8.13 5.53 3.22
C LEU A 12 8.95 4.95 2.05
N GLY A 13 8.69 3.69 1.67
CA GLY A 13 9.29 3.08 0.48
C GLY A 13 8.90 3.81 -0.81
N ILE A 14 7.64 4.22 -0.94
CA ILE A 14 7.15 5.02 -2.07
C ILE A 14 7.83 6.40 -2.10
N VAL A 15 8.01 7.05 -0.94
CA VAL A 15 8.74 8.33 -0.83
C VAL A 15 10.17 8.19 -1.34
N LEU A 16 10.87 7.16 -0.88
CA LEU A 16 12.26 6.90 -1.29
C LEU A 16 12.37 6.62 -2.79
N ALA A 17 11.42 5.86 -3.35
CA ALA A 17 11.34 5.61 -4.78
C ALA A 17 11.19 6.91 -5.56
N PHE A 18 10.21 7.76 -5.20
CA PHE A 18 10.00 9.04 -5.88
C PHE A 18 11.17 10.02 -5.72
N LEU A 19 11.82 10.07 -4.55
CA LEU A 19 13.03 10.86 -4.35
C LEU A 19 14.16 10.39 -5.26
N SER A 20 14.34 9.07 -5.41
CA SER A 20 15.35 8.51 -6.31
C SER A 20 15.03 8.78 -7.78
N ASP A 21 13.78 8.60 -8.21
CA ASP A 21 13.35 8.92 -9.57
C ASP A 21 13.57 10.39 -9.89
N THR A 22 13.25 11.29 -8.96
CA THR A 22 13.48 12.73 -9.10
C THR A 22 14.96 13.06 -9.27
N ALA A 23 15.82 12.55 -8.38
CA ALA A 23 17.24 12.85 -8.37
C ALA A 23 17.94 12.34 -9.63
N PHE A 24 17.55 11.15 -10.11
CA PHE A 24 18.15 10.54 -11.29
C PHE A 24 17.46 10.92 -12.60
N SER A 25 16.29 11.55 -12.58
CA SER A 25 15.54 12.01 -13.77
C SER A 25 16.38 12.93 -14.65
N TYR A 26 17.09 13.89 -14.05
CA TYR A 26 17.98 14.82 -14.78
C TYR A 26 19.17 14.13 -15.47
N SER A 27 19.57 12.94 -15.00
CA SER A 27 20.68 12.17 -15.56
C SER A 27 20.26 11.10 -16.58
N GLY A 28 18.96 10.85 -16.74
CA GLY A 28 18.42 9.78 -17.60
C GLY A 28 18.82 8.36 -17.19
N ASN A 29 19.40 8.18 -15.99
CA ASN A 29 20.00 6.92 -15.58
C ASN A 29 18.98 6.01 -14.88
N TRP A 30 18.09 5.42 -15.68
CA TRP A 30 17.03 4.50 -15.21
C TRP A 30 17.56 3.30 -14.42
N ARG A 31 18.82 2.89 -14.65
CA ARG A 31 19.48 1.81 -13.89
C ARG A 31 19.74 2.23 -12.46
N ALA A 32 20.12 3.49 -12.24
CA ALA A 32 20.33 4.04 -10.90
C ALA A 32 19.02 4.19 -10.14
N MET A 33 17.94 4.60 -10.82
CA MET A 33 16.58 4.66 -10.25
C MET A 33 16.15 3.31 -9.66
N LEU A 34 16.30 2.22 -10.42
CA LEU A 34 16.02 0.87 -9.93
C LEU A 34 17.04 0.37 -8.90
N GLY A 35 18.31 0.81 -9.03
CA GLY A 35 19.38 0.44 -8.12
C GLY A 35 19.16 0.90 -6.68
N VAL A 36 18.50 2.04 -6.48
CA VAL A 36 18.16 2.53 -5.12
C VAL A 36 17.20 1.58 -4.40
N LEU A 37 16.28 0.92 -5.12
CA LEU A 37 15.37 -0.08 -4.54
C LEU A 37 16.10 -1.34 -4.10
N ALA A 38 17.27 -1.65 -4.68
CA ALA A 38 18.08 -2.79 -4.27
C ALA A 38 18.66 -2.62 -2.86
N LEU A 39 18.93 -1.38 -2.43
CA LEU A 39 19.51 -1.09 -1.11
C LEU A 39 18.62 -1.54 0.06
N PRO A 40 17.33 -1.15 0.16
CA PRO A 40 16.44 -1.65 1.22
C PRO A 40 16.16 -3.16 1.07
N ALA A 41 16.16 -3.71 -0.14
CA ALA A 41 15.99 -5.15 -0.36
C ALA A 41 17.16 -5.96 0.20
N VAL A 42 18.41 -5.55 -0.08
CA VAL A 42 19.62 -6.17 0.47
C VAL A 42 19.65 -6.03 1.99
N LEU A 43 19.32 -4.84 2.50
CA LEU A 43 19.22 -4.59 3.94
C LEU A 43 18.19 -5.55 4.59
N LEU A 44 17.02 -5.72 3.99
CA LEU A 44 16.00 -6.65 4.47
C LEU A 44 16.50 -8.10 4.46
N ILE A 45 17.20 -8.54 3.41
CA ILE A 45 17.77 -9.89 3.34
C ILE A 45 18.75 -10.11 4.49
N ILE A 46 19.65 -9.14 4.73
CA ILE A 46 20.61 -9.20 5.83
C ILE A 46 19.88 -9.28 7.18
N LEU A 47 18.89 -8.43 7.42
CA LEU A 47 18.12 -8.42 8.67
C LEU A 47 17.35 -9.72 8.90
N VAL A 48 16.76 -10.31 7.85
CA VAL A 48 16.00 -11.57 7.95
C VAL A 48 16.87 -12.72 8.42
N VAL A 49 18.16 -12.74 8.06
CA VAL A 49 19.11 -13.77 8.54
C VAL A 49 19.31 -13.70 10.06
N PHE A 50 19.18 -12.52 10.67
CA PHE A 50 19.30 -12.34 12.12
C PHE A 50 17.97 -12.43 12.87
N LEU A 51 16.84 -12.45 12.17
CA LEU A 51 15.52 -12.49 12.79
C LEU A 51 15.22 -13.89 13.35
N PRO A 52 14.80 -14.00 14.64
CA PRO A 52 14.38 -15.28 15.18
C PRO A 52 13.17 -15.81 14.42
N ASN A 53 13.08 -17.14 14.33
CA ASN A 53 11.94 -17.81 13.71
C ASN A 53 10.64 -17.46 14.44
N SER A 54 9.53 -17.40 13.69
CA SER A 54 8.22 -17.11 14.27
C SER A 54 7.89 -18.09 15.41
N PRO A 55 7.52 -17.60 16.62
CA PRO A 55 7.23 -18.47 17.76
C PRO A 55 6.05 -19.41 17.48
N ARG A 56 5.11 -18.98 16.62
CA ARG A 56 3.98 -19.80 16.18
C ARG A 56 4.41 -20.97 15.28
N TRP A 57 5.37 -20.74 14.39
CA TRP A 57 5.93 -21.79 13.54
C TRP A 57 6.78 -22.78 14.35
N LEU A 58 7.57 -22.28 15.30
CA LEU A 58 8.33 -23.12 16.23
C LEU A 58 7.40 -24.00 17.08
N ALA A 59 6.30 -23.44 17.59
CA ALA A 59 5.29 -24.19 18.32
C ALA A 59 4.56 -25.25 17.46
N GLU A 60 4.28 -24.95 16.19
CA GLU A 60 3.69 -25.90 15.24
C GLU A 60 4.63 -27.08 14.94
N LYS A 61 5.95 -26.85 14.89
CA LYS A 61 6.96 -27.89 14.71
C LYS A 61 7.30 -28.67 15.99
N GLY A 62 6.64 -28.38 17.11
CA GLY A 62 6.91 -29.01 18.41
C GLY A 62 8.15 -28.48 19.13
N ARG A 63 8.84 -27.46 18.60
CA ARG A 63 10.03 -26.82 19.19
C ARG A 63 9.61 -25.79 20.23
N HIS A 64 9.04 -26.28 21.34
CA HIS A 64 8.40 -25.44 22.34
C HIS A 64 9.34 -24.60 23.19
N ILE A 65 10.53 -25.12 23.48
CA ILE A 65 11.53 -24.44 24.32
C ILE A 65 12.02 -23.19 23.59
N GLU A 66 12.35 -23.32 22.31
CA GLU A 66 12.76 -22.19 21.47
C GLU A 66 11.62 -21.19 21.23
N ALA A 67 10.38 -21.66 21.08
CA ALA A 67 9.22 -20.78 20.97
C ALA A 67 9.04 -19.92 22.24
N GLU A 68 9.25 -20.49 23.43
CA GLU A 68 9.21 -19.76 24.69
C GLU A 68 10.35 -18.73 24.78
N GLU A 69 11.56 -19.09 24.35
CA GLU A 69 12.72 -18.19 24.33
C GLU A 69 12.49 -16.97 23.43
N VAL A 70 11.96 -17.17 22.22
CA VAL A 70 11.60 -16.06 21.32
C VAL A 70 10.47 -15.20 21.90
N LEU A 71 9.46 -15.80 22.56
CA LEU A 71 8.38 -15.06 23.21
C LEU A 71 8.88 -14.25 24.42
N ARG A 72 9.87 -14.74 25.16
CA ARG A 72 10.52 -14.00 26.25
C ARG A 72 11.26 -12.76 25.75
N MET A 73 11.79 -12.78 24.53
CA MET A 73 12.39 -11.57 23.92
C MET A 73 11.34 -10.51 23.56
N LEU A 74 10.08 -10.90 23.34
CA LEU A 74 8.99 -10.04 22.86
C LEU A 74 8.04 -9.56 23.98
N ARG A 75 8.18 -10.09 25.21
CA ARG A 75 7.28 -9.84 26.34
C ARG A 75 8.06 -9.46 27.59
N ASP A 76 7.49 -8.53 28.36
CA ASP A 76 8.12 -8.02 29.58
C ASP A 76 8.23 -9.05 30.72
N THR A 77 7.51 -10.17 30.65
CA THR A 77 7.43 -11.14 31.76
C THR A 77 7.38 -12.58 31.24
N SER A 78 8.13 -13.48 31.91
CA SER A 78 8.17 -14.90 31.56
C SER A 78 6.82 -15.61 31.70
N GLU A 79 5.93 -15.14 32.58
CA GLU A 79 4.58 -15.69 32.72
C GLU A 79 3.72 -15.36 31.49
N LYS A 80 3.72 -14.11 31.03
CA LYS A 80 3.00 -13.70 29.81
C LYS A 80 3.48 -14.44 28.56
N ALA A 81 4.79 -14.70 28.46
CA ALA A 81 5.35 -15.49 27.38
C ALA A 81 4.83 -16.95 27.39
N ARG A 82 4.66 -17.55 28.58
CA ARG A 82 4.09 -18.90 28.74
C ARG A 82 2.60 -18.94 28.48
N GLU A 83 1.85 -17.95 28.93
CA GLU A 83 0.42 -17.83 28.64
C GLU A 83 0.18 -17.74 27.13
N GLU A 84 0.90 -16.85 26.43
CA GLU A 84 0.77 -16.71 24.98
C GLU A 84 1.22 -17.97 24.23
N LEU A 85 2.26 -18.67 24.70
CA LEU A 85 2.65 -19.97 24.14
C LEU A 85 1.54 -21.02 24.29
N ASN A 86 0.83 -21.02 25.42
CA ASN A 86 -0.28 -21.93 25.66
C ASN A 86 -1.49 -21.58 24.77
N GLU A 87 -1.84 -20.30 24.62
CA GLU A 87 -2.88 -19.86 23.67
C GLU A 87 -2.54 -20.27 22.23
N ILE A 88 -1.27 -20.10 21.82
CA ILE A 88 -0.79 -20.53 20.50
C ILE A 88 -1.00 -22.04 20.34
N ARG A 89 -0.60 -22.85 21.32
CA ARG A 89 -0.80 -24.31 21.29
C ARG A 89 -2.27 -24.69 21.21
N GLU A 90 -3.13 -24.03 21.97
CA GLU A 90 -4.58 -24.26 21.92
C GLU A 90 -5.14 -23.94 20.53
N SER A 91 -4.70 -22.81 19.95
CA SER A 91 -5.08 -22.40 18.60
C SER A 91 -4.57 -23.36 17.50
N LEU A 92 -3.46 -24.05 17.74
CA LEU A 92 -2.89 -25.05 16.82
C LEU A 92 -3.60 -26.41 16.93
N LYS A 93 -4.12 -26.76 18.11
CA LYS A 93 -4.97 -27.94 18.30
C LYS A 93 -6.30 -27.81 17.57
N LEU A 94 -6.83 -26.58 17.49
CA LEU A 94 -7.95 -26.27 16.61
C LEU A 94 -7.49 -26.39 15.16
N LYS A 95 -7.79 -27.52 14.51
CA LYS A 95 -7.56 -27.69 13.07
C LYS A 95 -8.23 -26.53 12.33
N GLN A 96 -7.43 -25.57 11.88
CA GLN A 96 -7.87 -24.57 10.92
C GLN A 96 -8.13 -25.30 9.61
N GLY A 97 -9.35 -25.81 9.44
CA GLY A 97 -9.73 -26.48 8.21
C GLY A 97 -9.78 -25.44 7.10
N GLY A 98 -8.67 -25.05 6.47
CA GLY A 98 -8.62 -23.90 5.55
C GLY A 98 -9.82 -23.84 4.58
N TRP A 99 -9.90 -24.79 3.65
CA TRP A 99 -11.03 -24.91 2.71
C TRP A 99 -12.31 -25.48 3.35
N ALA A 100 -12.19 -26.24 4.44
CA ALA A 100 -13.34 -26.83 5.13
C ALA A 100 -14.15 -25.78 5.92
N LEU A 101 -13.50 -24.83 6.57
CA LEU A 101 -14.05 -23.68 7.28
C LEU A 101 -14.74 -22.73 6.31
N PHE A 102 -14.21 -22.58 5.09
CA PHE A 102 -14.88 -21.82 4.02
C PHE A 102 -16.20 -22.46 3.59
N LYS A 103 -16.27 -23.80 3.53
CA LYS A 103 -17.51 -24.55 3.21
C LYS A 103 -18.50 -24.58 4.38
N ILE A 104 -18.01 -24.73 5.61
CA ILE A 104 -18.84 -24.94 6.81
C ILE A 104 -19.35 -23.61 7.39
N ASN A 105 -18.55 -22.55 7.39
CA ASN A 105 -18.87 -21.33 8.12
C ASN A 105 -19.31 -20.18 7.19
N ARG A 106 -20.61 -19.84 7.23
CA ARG A 106 -21.22 -18.77 6.43
C ARG A 106 -20.58 -17.40 6.68
N ASN A 107 -20.08 -17.15 7.89
CA ASN A 107 -19.44 -15.88 8.25
C ASN A 107 -18.06 -15.73 7.60
N VAL A 108 -17.28 -16.81 7.51
CA VAL A 108 -15.98 -16.81 6.83
C VAL A 108 -16.18 -16.54 5.33
N ARG A 109 -17.15 -17.20 4.70
CA ARG A 109 -17.47 -16.97 3.28
C ARG A 109 -17.90 -15.52 3.02
N ARG A 110 -18.72 -14.94 3.90
CA ARG A 110 -19.11 -13.52 3.82
C ARG A 110 -17.89 -12.60 3.94
N ALA A 111 -16.99 -12.85 4.89
CA ALA A 111 -15.77 -12.04 5.07
C ALA A 111 -14.84 -12.12 3.86
N VAL A 112 -14.61 -13.33 3.32
CA VAL A 112 -13.79 -13.53 2.11
C VAL A 112 -14.44 -12.85 0.90
N PHE A 113 -15.75 -13.02 0.70
CA PHE A 113 -16.45 -12.36 -0.40
C PHE A 113 -16.39 -10.83 -0.30
N LEU A 114 -16.59 -10.27 0.89
CA LEU A 114 -16.44 -8.83 1.13
C LEU A 114 -15.00 -8.36 0.85
N GLY A 115 -13.99 -9.14 1.24
CA GLY A 115 -12.59 -8.83 0.95
C GLY A 115 -12.28 -8.85 -0.55
N MET A 116 -12.76 -9.86 -1.27
CA MET A 116 -12.61 -9.96 -2.72
C MET A 116 -13.35 -8.83 -3.44
N LEU A 117 -14.58 -8.54 -3.06
CA LEU A 117 -15.37 -7.45 -3.63
C LEU A 117 -14.69 -6.11 -3.40
N LEU A 118 -14.17 -5.87 -2.19
CA LEU A 118 -13.45 -4.65 -1.86
C LEU A 118 -12.19 -4.50 -2.71
N GLN A 119 -11.43 -5.58 -2.92
CA GLN A 119 -10.26 -5.53 -3.80
C GLN A 119 -10.61 -5.34 -5.28
N ALA A 120 -11.65 -6.00 -5.76
CA ALA A 120 -12.14 -5.79 -7.12
C ALA A 120 -12.55 -4.32 -7.32
N MET A 121 -13.33 -3.76 -6.40
CA MET A 121 -13.72 -2.35 -6.42
C MET A 121 -12.50 -1.41 -6.38
N GLN A 122 -11.45 -1.75 -5.63
CA GLN A 122 -10.21 -0.99 -5.60
C GLN A 122 -9.49 -1.00 -6.97
N GLN A 123 -9.48 -2.11 -7.70
CA GLN A 123 -8.85 -2.15 -9.03
C GLN A 123 -9.70 -1.42 -10.09
N PHE A 124 -11.02 -1.49 -9.97
CA PHE A 124 -11.94 -0.79 -10.88
C PHE A 124 -11.89 0.74 -10.77
N THR A 125 -11.27 1.30 -9.73
CA THR A 125 -11.00 2.75 -9.69
C THR A 125 -10.02 3.18 -10.78
N GLY A 126 -9.30 2.24 -11.41
CA GLY A 126 -8.40 2.53 -12.52
C GLY A 126 -7.12 3.24 -12.10
N MET A 127 -6.83 3.31 -10.79
CA MET A 127 -5.68 4.05 -10.26
C MET A 127 -4.35 3.62 -10.88
N ASN A 128 -4.17 2.31 -11.13
CA ASN A 128 -2.99 1.79 -11.80
C ASN A 128 -2.85 2.32 -13.23
N ILE A 129 -3.95 2.42 -13.98
CA ILE A 129 -3.95 2.95 -15.35
C ILE A 129 -3.58 4.43 -15.32
N ILE A 130 -4.17 5.21 -14.41
CA ILE A 130 -3.85 6.64 -14.26
C ILE A 130 -2.36 6.80 -13.95
N MET A 131 -1.80 6.02 -13.03
CA MET A 131 -0.40 6.15 -12.63
C MET A 131 0.58 5.73 -13.73
N TYR A 132 0.32 4.62 -14.44
CA TYR A 132 1.20 4.17 -15.53
C TYR A 132 1.15 5.05 -16.76
N TYR A 133 -0.03 5.61 -17.06
CA TYR A 133 -0.22 6.46 -18.24
C TYR A 133 -0.23 7.95 -17.91
N ALA A 134 0.07 8.36 -16.67
CA ALA A 134 0.11 9.76 -16.25
C ALA A 134 0.92 10.65 -17.22
N PRO A 135 2.15 10.28 -17.65
CA PRO A 135 2.91 11.10 -18.59
C PRO A 135 2.20 11.27 -19.95
N ARG A 136 1.51 10.21 -20.41
CA ARG A 136 0.75 10.22 -21.66
C ARG A 136 -0.54 11.03 -21.54
N ILE A 137 -1.22 10.96 -20.40
CA ILE A 137 -2.41 11.77 -20.08
C ILE A 137 -2.02 13.25 -20.04
N PHE A 138 -0.90 13.59 -19.39
CA PHE A 138 -0.39 14.96 -19.38
C PHE A 138 0.08 15.45 -20.76
N LYS A 139 0.65 14.56 -21.58
CA LYS A 139 0.93 14.87 -22.98
C LYS A 139 -0.34 15.22 -23.77
N MET A 140 -1.42 14.48 -23.56
CA MET A 140 -2.72 14.78 -24.18
C MET A 140 -3.36 16.05 -23.62
N ALA A 141 -3.09 16.39 -22.35
CA ALA A 141 -3.56 17.61 -21.68
C ALA A 141 -2.74 18.89 -22.02
N GLY A 142 -1.85 18.84 -23.02
CA GLY A 142 -1.15 20.03 -23.53
C GLY A 142 0.25 20.30 -22.97
N PHE A 143 0.81 19.43 -22.12
CA PHE A 143 2.21 19.57 -21.70
C PHE A 143 3.14 19.09 -22.82
N THR A 144 3.65 20.02 -23.62
CA THR A 144 4.47 19.75 -24.82
C THR A 144 5.92 19.40 -24.53
N THR A 145 6.43 19.69 -23.33
CA THR A 145 7.85 19.48 -22.96
C THR A 145 8.03 18.27 -22.06
N THR A 146 8.96 17.36 -22.38
CA THR A 146 9.28 16.14 -21.60
C THR A 146 9.61 16.46 -20.14
N GLU A 147 10.28 17.59 -19.89
CA GLU A 147 10.61 18.07 -18.55
C GLU A 147 9.34 18.40 -17.73
N GLN A 148 8.35 19.06 -18.34
CA GLN A 148 7.07 19.37 -17.69
C GLN A 148 6.26 18.12 -17.39
N GLN A 149 6.29 17.10 -18.25
CA GLN A 149 5.61 15.82 -18.01
C GLN A 149 6.24 15.06 -16.84
N MET A 150 7.57 15.08 -16.73
CA MET A 150 8.29 14.46 -15.63
C MET A 150 8.03 15.20 -14.30
N ILE A 151 8.06 16.54 -14.31
CA ILE A 151 7.73 17.37 -13.15
C ILE A 151 6.26 17.16 -12.72
N ALA A 152 5.31 17.11 -13.65
CA ALA A 152 3.91 16.83 -13.35
C ALA A 152 3.72 15.44 -12.72
N THR A 153 4.39 14.41 -13.25
CA THR A 153 4.35 13.05 -12.70
C THR A 153 4.91 13.01 -11.27
N LEU A 154 5.99 13.76 -11.02
CA LEU A 154 6.59 13.93 -9.70
C LEU A 154 5.64 14.63 -8.72
N VAL A 155 4.95 15.68 -9.15
CA VAL A 155 3.94 16.39 -8.33
C VAL A 155 2.78 15.46 -7.97
N VAL A 156 2.32 14.61 -8.90
CA VAL A 156 1.32 13.57 -8.62
C VAL A 156 1.83 12.58 -7.57
N GLY A 157 3.07 12.11 -7.71
CA GLY A 157 3.70 11.22 -6.72
C GLY A 157 3.79 11.84 -5.32
N LEU A 158 4.17 13.11 -5.22
CA LEU A 158 4.18 13.86 -3.96
C LEU A 158 2.78 14.05 -3.38
N THR A 159 1.80 14.38 -4.22
CA THR A 159 0.40 14.54 -3.80
C THR A 159 -0.15 13.22 -3.27
N PHE A 160 0.14 12.11 -3.95
CA PHE A 160 -0.22 10.77 -3.50
C PHE A 160 0.42 10.43 -2.14
N MET A 161 1.68 10.79 -1.93
CA MET A 161 2.37 10.64 -0.65
C MET A 161 1.67 11.43 0.47
N PHE A 162 1.43 12.73 0.28
CA PHE A 162 0.76 13.56 1.28
C PHE A 162 -0.66 13.08 1.58
N ALA A 163 -1.42 12.72 0.54
CA ALA A 163 -2.75 12.14 0.69
C ALA A 163 -2.71 10.83 1.49
N THR A 164 -1.70 9.99 1.27
CA THR A 164 -1.52 8.74 2.03
C THR A 164 -1.23 9.01 3.51
N PHE A 165 -0.37 9.98 3.84
CA PHE A 165 -0.14 10.37 5.24
C PHE A 165 -1.43 10.83 5.92
N ILE A 166 -2.18 11.74 5.28
CA ILE A 166 -3.46 12.23 5.79
C ILE A 166 -4.43 11.04 5.99
N ALA A 167 -4.48 10.11 5.03
CA ALA A 167 -5.33 8.94 5.09
C ALA A 167 -4.97 8.02 6.27
N VAL A 168 -3.69 7.73 6.52
CA VAL A 168 -3.25 6.88 7.64
C VAL A 168 -3.68 7.48 8.98
N PHE A 169 -3.42 8.77 9.20
CA PHE A 169 -3.81 9.44 10.44
C PHE A 169 -5.33 9.57 10.59
N THR A 170 -6.05 9.76 9.48
CA THR A 170 -7.51 9.91 9.50
C THR A 170 -8.22 8.58 9.69
N VAL A 171 -7.74 7.50 9.07
CA VAL A 171 -8.35 6.15 9.17
C VAL A 171 -8.32 5.64 10.60
N ASP A 172 -7.23 5.88 11.32
CA ASP A 172 -7.10 5.45 12.72
C ASP A 172 -8.06 6.22 13.66
N LYS A 173 -8.45 7.47 13.31
CA LYS A 173 -9.42 8.27 14.08
C LYS A 173 -10.88 8.08 13.65
N ALA A 174 -11.17 8.07 12.36
CA ALA A 174 -12.53 8.05 11.81
C ALA A 174 -13.13 6.64 11.69
N GLY A 175 -12.28 5.60 11.73
CA GLY A 175 -12.70 4.22 11.53
C GLY A 175 -12.78 3.80 10.06
N ARG A 176 -12.69 2.48 9.82
CA ARG A 176 -12.45 1.92 8.48
C ARG A 176 -13.62 2.08 7.49
N LYS A 177 -14.87 1.97 7.96
CA LYS A 177 -16.07 2.05 7.10
C LYS A 177 -16.33 3.46 6.52
N PRO A 178 -16.30 4.55 7.30
CA PRO A 178 -16.48 5.89 6.74
C PRO A 178 -15.31 6.31 5.86
N ALA A 179 -14.07 5.95 6.20
CA ALA A 179 -12.91 6.23 5.35
C ALA A 179 -13.05 5.60 3.95
N LEU A 180 -13.56 4.36 3.88
CA LEU A 180 -13.80 3.69 2.60
C LEU A 180 -14.87 4.42 1.76
N LYS A 181 -15.98 4.83 2.38
CA LYS A 181 -17.06 5.54 1.68
C LYS A 181 -16.60 6.90 1.15
N ILE A 182 -15.90 7.68 1.97
CA ILE A 182 -15.36 8.98 1.57
C ILE A 182 -14.33 8.80 0.45
N GLY A 183 -13.42 7.82 0.58
CA GLY A 183 -12.41 7.54 -0.44
C GLY A 183 -13.02 7.20 -1.80
N PHE A 184 -14.02 6.32 -1.85
CA PHE A 184 -14.72 6.01 -3.10
C PHE A 184 -15.46 7.22 -3.68
N SER A 185 -16.11 8.04 -2.85
CA SER A 185 -16.79 9.25 -3.33
C SER A 185 -15.80 10.26 -3.91
N VAL A 186 -14.65 10.48 -3.27
CA VAL A 186 -13.60 11.38 -3.77
C VAL A 186 -13.02 10.86 -5.08
N MET A 187 -12.73 9.56 -5.19
CA MET A 187 -12.23 8.98 -6.44
C MET A 187 -13.27 9.05 -7.57
N ALA A 188 -14.55 8.82 -7.28
CA ALA A 188 -15.62 8.94 -8.28
C ALA A 188 -15.73 10.37 -8.82
N LEU A 189 -15.66 11.37 -7.95
CA LEU A 189 -15.65 12.78 -8.36
C LEU A 189 -14.37 13.13 -9.15
N GLY A 190 -13.20 12.72 -8.67
CA GLY A 190 -11.93 13.00 -9.35
C GLY A 190 -11.88 12.42 -10.76
N THR A 191 -12.29 11.17 -10.94
CA THR A 191 -12.33 10.51 -12.25
C THR A 191 -13.36 11.12 -13.20
N LEU A 192 -14.51 11.58 -12.70
CA LEU A 192 -15.49 12.32 -13.51
C LEU A 192 -14.94 13.65 -14.01
N VAL A 193 -14.28 14.41 -13.15
CA VAL A 193 -13.69 15.71 -13.54
C VAL A 193 -12.50 15.51 -14.48
N LEU A 194 -11.66 14.49 -14.26
CA LEU A 194 -10.60 14.12 -15.22
C LEU A 194 -11.18 13.76 -16.59
N GLY A 195 -12.24 12.94 -16.64
CA GLY A 195 -12.93 12.62 -17.89
C GLY A 195 -13.50 13.86 -18.59
N TYR A 196 -14.11 14.78 -17.84
CA TYR A 196 -14.60 16.05 -18.37
C TYR A 196 -13.47 16.95 -18.90
N CYS A 197 -12.36 17.05 -18.19
CA CYS A 197 -11.19 17.80 -18.64
C CYS A 197 -10.67 17.24 -19.96
N LEU A 198 -10.53 15.91 -20.08
CA LEU A 198 -10.07 15.28 -21.31
C LEU A 198 -11.02 15.53 -22.50
N MET A 199 -12.34 15.52 -22.31
CA MET A 199 -13.29 15.90 -23.36
C MET A 199 -13.13 17.37 -23.79
N GLN A 200 -12.88 18.28 -22.85
CA GLN A 200 -12.69 19.71 -23.18
C GLN A 200 -11.37 19.99 -23.91
N PHE A 201 -10.33 19.20 -23.64
CA PHE A 201 -9.09 19.23 -24.42
C PHE A 201 -9.29 18.78 -25.86
N ASP A 202 -10.11 17.76 -26.10
CA ASP A 202 -10.45 17.30 -27.47
C ASP A 202 -11.27 18.34 -28.24
N ASN A 203 -12.08 19.15 -27.52
CA ASN A 203 -12.83 20.27 -28.08
C ASN A 203 -12.00 21.56 -28.30
N GLY A 204 -10.69 21.55 -28.04
CA GLY A 204 -9.78 22.65 -28.39
C GLY A 204 -9.77 23.88 -27.47
N THR A 205 -10.41 23.83 -26.30
CA THR A 205 -10.38 24.93 -25.30
C THR A 205 -9.29 24.69 -24.25
N ALA A 206 -8.02 24.79 -24.68
CA ALA A 206 -6.86 24.59 -23.82
C ALA A 206 -6.60 25.81 -22.92
N SER A 207 -7.11 25.77 -21.69
CA SER A 207 -6.67 26.64 -20.59
C SER A 207 -5.58 25.94 -19.80
N SER A 208 -4.44 26.62 -19.58
CA SER A 208 -3.34 26.14 -18.74
C SER A 208 -3.78 25.81 -17.30
N GLY A 209 -4.86 26.41 -16.80
CA GLY A 209 -5.45 26.07 -15.50
C GLY A 209 -6.12 24.69 -15.47
N LEU A 210 -6.68 24.24 -16.59
CA LEU A 210 -7.32 22.91 -16.70
C LEU A 210 -6.27 21.79 -16.65
N SER A 211 -5.09 22.03 -17.24
CA SER A 211 -3.97 21.08 -17.22
C SER A 211 -3.45 20.85 -15.80
N TRP A 212 -3.31 21.90 -14.98
CA TRP A 212 -2.89 21.77 -13.58
C TRP A 212 -3.98 21.16 -12.67
N LEU A 213 -5.25 21.41 -12.96
CA LEU A 213 -6.36 20.71 -12.30
C LEU A 213 -6.31 19.19 -12.53
N SER A 214 -5.89 18.74 -13.71
CA SER A 214 -5.71 17.30 -14.00
C SER A 214 -4.52 16.67 -13.27
N VAL A 215 -3.53 17.48 -12.85
CA VAL A 215 -2.37 17.02 -12.08
C VAL A 215 -2.70 16.90 -10.58
N GLY A 216 -3.63 17.71 -10.08
CA GLY A 216 -4.01 17.74 -8.66
C GLY A 216 -5.13 16.78 -8.25
N MET A 217 -5.77 16.09 -9.21
CA MET A 217 -6.87 15.13 -8.98
C MET A 217 -6.41 13.69 -9.06
#